data_AF-A0A7K8VY70-F1
#
_entry.id   AF-A0A7K8VY70-F1
#
_cell.length_a   1.000
_cell.length_b   1.000
_cell.length_c   1.000
_cell.angle_alpha   90.00
_cell.angle_beta   90.00
_cell.angle_gamma   90.00
#
_symmetry.space_group_name_H-M   'P 1'
#
loop_
_entity.id
_entity.type
_entity.pdbx_description
1 polymer ?
#
loop_
_entity_poly.entity_id
_entity_poly.type
_entity_poly.pdbx_seq_one_letter_code
_entity_poly.pdbx_strand_id
1 'polypeptide(L)'
;PGHAPRELVLDVVVERKSAADLGNSLRDGRYREQKFRLRRSGLRCPIYLLEAPGEGEPLPLPLPTLRQAAANTQVVDGFFVKHTRDPQESATYLRVLGGQLRRRF
;
A
#
# COMPACT_ATOMS: atom_id res chain seq x y z
N PRO A 1 35.29 -14.20 -11.81
CA PRO A 1 34.33 -13.27 -11.17
C PRO A 1 32.93 -13.45 -11.77
N GLY A 2 31.99 -14.03 -11.01
CA GLY A 2 30.61 -14.23 -11.47
C GLY A 2 29.91 -12.88 -11.61
N HIS A 3 29.30 -12.61 -12.76
CA HIS A 3 28.49 -11.43 -12.96
C HIS A 3 27.26 -11.54 -12.05
N ALA A 4 26.85 -10.43 -11.44
CA ALA A 4 25.61 -10.37 -10.69
C ALA A 4 24.43 -10.85 -11.57
N PRO A 5 23.48 -11.60 -11.02
CA PRO A 5 22.32 -12.06 -11.78
C PRO A 5 21.53 -10.87 -12.33
N ARG A 6 20.96 -11.03 -13.53
CA ARG A 6 20.10 -10.00 -14.12
C ARG A 6 18.76 -9.97 -13.38
N GLU A 7 18.50 -8.88 -12.68
CA GLU A 7 17.23 -8.66 -11.97
C GLU A 7 16.25 -7.89 -12.86
N LEU A 8 15.00 -8.36 -12.89
CA LEU A 8 13.88 -7.69 -13.56
C LEU A 8 12.78 -7.46 -12.54
N VAL A 9 12.11 -6.32 -12.63
CA VAL A 9 11.03 -5.93 -11.71
C VAL A 9 9.68 -6.23 -12.37
N LEU A 10 8.80 -6.90 -11.63
CA LEU A 10 7.41 -7.08 -12.05
C LEU A 10 6.67 -5.74 -11.97
N ASP A 11 5.61 -5.62 -12.76
CA ASP A 11 4.82 -4.40 -12.89
C ASP A 11 3.87 -4.11 -11.69
N VAL A 12 4.18 -4.69 -10.53
CA VAL A 12 3.37 -4.65 -9.31
C VAL A 12 4.18 -4.00 -8.20
N VAL A 13 3.57 -3.04 -7.48
CA VAL A 13 4.14 -2.42 -6.28
C VAL A 13 3.10 -2.41 -5.17
N VAL A 14 3.54 -2.68 -3.94
CA VAL A 14 2.68 -2.65 -2.77
C VAL A 14 3.16 -1.57 -1.81
N GLU A 15 2.30 -0.60 -1.51
CA GLU A 15 2.50 0.39 -0.47
C GLU A 15 1.72 -0.05 0.77
N ARG A 16 2.40 -0.52 1.81
CA ARG A 16 1.78 -0.81 3.10
C ARG A 16 1.60 0.49 3.89
N LYS A 17 0.40 0.73 4.42
CA LYS A 17 0.11 1.89 5.26
C LYS A 17 -0.71 1.49 6.49
N SER A 18 -0.24 1.83 7.69
CA SER A 18 -1.07 1.75 8.90
C SER A 18 -2.07 2.90 8.95
N ALA A 19 -3.15 2.75 9.71
CA ALA A 19 -4.13 3.83 9.92
C ALA A 19 -3.48 5.06 10.58
N ALA A 20 -2.58 4.87 11.54
CA ALA A 20 -1.82 5.96 12.16
C ALA A 20 -0.89 6.66 11.16
N ASP A 21 -0.13 5.90 10.36
CA ASP A 21 0.75 6.48 9.33
C ASP A 21 -0.02 7.22 8.25
N LEU A 22 -1.20 6.72 7.86
CA LEU A 22 -2.09 7.42 6.94
C LEU A 22 -2.51 8.77 7.53
N GLY A 23 -2.94 8.78 8.79
CA GLY A 23 -3.32 10.01 9.50
C GLY A 23 -2.18 11.03 9.56
N ASN A 24 -0.97 10.59 9.92
CA ASN A 24 0.20 11.47 9.95
C ASN A 24 0.57 11.99 8.56
N SER A 25 0.53 11.13 7.54
CA SER A 25 0.85 11.51 6.16
C SER A 25 -0.15 12.48 5.53
N LEU A 26 -1.40 12.46 5.99
CA LEU A 26 -2.41 13.43 5.58
C LEU A 26 -2.14 14.81 6.20
N ARG A 27 -1.68 14.86 7.45
CA ARG A 27 -1.38 16.11 8.16
C ARG A 27 -0.15 16.81 7.60
N ASP A 28 0.92 16.07 7.33
CA ASP A 28 2.20 16.64 6.88
C ASP A 28 2.37 16.65 5.34
N GLY A 29 1.33 16.24 4.60
CA GLY A 29 1.30 16.31 3.13
C GLY A 29 1.95 15.14 2.40
N ARG A 30 2.65 14.23 3.10
CA ARG A 30 3.33 13.07 2.48
C ARG A 30 2.37 12.13 1.75
N TYR A 31 1.11 12.06 2.15
CA TYR A 31 0.10 11.23 1.48
C TYR A 31 -0.02 11.52 -0.02
N ARG A 32 0.08 12.81 -0.42
CA ARG A 32 0.01 13.21 -1.82
C ARG A 32 1.31 12.92 -2.57
N GLU A 33 2.45 13.24 -1.96
CA GLU A 33 3.79 13.05 -2.53
C GLU A 33 4.09 11.56 -2.78
N GLN A 34 3.78 10.69 -1.81
CA GLN A 34 3.97 9.24 -1.93
C GLN A 34 3.18 8.65 -3.10
N LYS A 35 1.89 8.99 -3.22
CA LYS A 35 1.06 8.55 -4.35
C LYS A 35 1.53 9.10 -5.69
N PHE A 36 1.99 10.35 -5.72
CA PHE A 36 2.56 10.95 -6.94
C PHE A 36 3.78 10.16 -7.41
N ARG A 37 4.69 9.80 -6.50
CA ARG A 37 5.87 9.00 -6.82
C ARG A 37 5.52 7.61 -7.30
N LEU A 38 4.56 6.94 -6.65
CA LEU A 38 4.11 5.61 -7.07
C LEU A 38 3.54 5.64 -8.50
N ARG A 39 2.70 6.63 -8.84
CA ARG A 39 2.20 6.80 -10.21
C ARG A 39 3.30 7.10 -11.24
N ARG A 40 4.36 7.80 -10.82
CA ARG A 40 5.49 8.16 -11.68
C ARG A 40 6.58 7.08 -11.74
N SER A 41 6.46 6.00 -10.97
CA SER A 41 7.45 4.92 -10.91
C SER A 41 7.53 4.07 -12.19
N GLY A 42 6.53 4.18 -13.07
CA GLY A 42 6.39 3.31 -14.25
C GLY A 42 5.70 1.98 -13.97
N LEU A 43 5.44 1.65 -12.71
CA LEU A 43 4.72 0.44 -12.29
C LEU A 43 3.21 0.69 -12.39
N ARG A 44 2.52 -0.15 -13.17
CA ARG A 44 1.11 0.07 -13.55
C ARG A 44 0.11 -0.59 -12.60
N CYS A 45 0.57 -1.48 -11.71
CA CYS A 45 -0.28 -2.12 -10.71
C CYS A 45 0.12 -1.72 -9.28
N PRO A 46 -0.22 -0.49 -8.84
CA PRO A 46 -0.04 -0.08 -7.45
C PRO A 46 -1.16 -0.65 -6.56
N ILE A 47 -0.75 -1.37 -5.52
CA ILE A 47 -1.62 -1.90 -4.48
C ILE A 47 -1.37 -1.10 -3.20
N TYR A 48 -2.42 -0.53 -2.63
CA TYR A 48 -2.38 0.15 -1.34
C TYR A 48 -2.89 -0.79 -0.25
N LEU A 49 -1.98 -1.36 0.54
CA LEU A 49 -2.30 -2.31 1.60
C LEU A 49 -2.54 -1.54 2.91
N LEU A 50 -3.81 -1.26 3.22
CA LEU A 50 -4.22 -0.44 4.34
C LEU A 50 -4.58 -1.29 5.56
N GLU A 51 -3.77 -1.21 6.60
CA GLU A 51 -4.02 -1.89 7.87
C GLU A 51 -4.98 -1.09 8.74
N ALA A 52 -5.94 -1.79 9.34
CA ALA A 52 -6.84 -1.25 10.34
C ALA A 52 -6.05 -0.78 11.58
N PRO A 53 -6.57 0.21 12.33
CA PRO A 53 -5.99 0.55 13.63
C PRO A 53 -6.10 -0.64 14.58
N GLY A 54 -5.10 -0.79 15.44
CA GLY A 54 -5.18 -1.67 16.59
C GLY A 54 -6.28 -1.24 17.56
N GLU A 55 -6.76 -2.17 18.37
CA GLU A 55 -7.73 -1.86 19.43
C GLU A 55 -7.13 -0.83 20.41
N GLY A 56 -7.85 0.27 20.62
CA GLY A 56 -7.40 1.36 21.49
C GLY A 56 -6.24 2.21 20.93
N GLU A 57 -5.79 1.96 19.69
CA GLU A 57 -4.72 2.74 19.08
C GLU A 57 -5.17 4.21 18.86
N PRO A 58 -4.43 5.20 19.39
CA PRO A 58 -4.76 6.60 19.19
C PRO A 58 -4.48 7.00 17.74
N LEU A 59 -5.51 7.48 17.05
CA LEU A 59 -5.39 7.89 15.66
C LEU A 59 -5.12 9.40 15.53
N PRO A 60 -4.21 9.80 14.62
CA PRO A 60 -3.99 11.22 14.34
C PRO A 60 -5.20 11.90 13.72
N LEU A 61 -6.07 11.18 13.02
CA LEU A 61 -7.27 11.76 12.40
C LEU A 61 -8.48 10.86 12.65
N PRO A 62 -9.70 11.43 12.63
CA PRO A 62 -10.92 10.64 12.74
C PRO A 62 -11.00 9.53 11.69
N LEU A 63 -11.53 8.37 12.08
CA LEU A 63 -11.73 7.23 11.17
C LEU A 63 -12.46 7.57 9.87
N PRO A 64 -13.52 8.41 9.84
CA PRO A 64 -14.16 8.81 8.59
C PRO A 64 -13.19 9.51 7.62
N THR A 65 -12.28 10.35 8.13
CA THR A 65 -11.27 11.04 7.31
C THR A 65 -10.30 10.05 6.67
N LEU A 66 -9.86 9.05 7.43
CA LEU A 66 -8.98 7.98 6.92
C LEU A 66 -9.69 7.13 5.87
N ARG A 67 -10.96 6.79 6.10
CA ARG A 67 -11.80 6.05 5.14
C ARG A 67 -12.00 6.83 3.85
N GLN A 68 -12.24 8.14 3.93
CA GLN A 68 -12.35 8.99 2.75
C GLN A 68 -11.03 9.05 1.97
N ALA A 69 -9.89 9.14 2.67
CA ALA A 69 -8.59 9.10 2.02
C ALA A 69 -8.35 7.75 1.30
N ALA A 70 -8.72 6.63 1.91
CA ALA A 70 -8.65 5.32 1.26
C ALA A 70 -9.56 5.24 0.03
N ALA A 71 -10.79 5.73 0.12
CA ALA A 71 -11.72 5.79 -1.01
C ALA A 71 -11.18 6.66 -2.15
N ASN A 72 -10.59 7.81 -1.84
CA ASN A 72 -9.93 8.66 -2.84
C ASN A 72 -8.76 7.92 -3.52
N THR A 73 -7.92 7.23 -2.73
CA THR A 73 -6.83 6.39 -3.27
C THR A 73 -7.34 5.33 -4.25
N GLN A 74 -8.48 4.71 -3.97
CA GLN A 74 -9.07 3.72 -4.87
C GLN A 74 -9.69 4.33 -6.12
N VAL A 75 -10.61 5.29 -5.92
CA VAL A 75 -11.50 5.79 -6.98
C VAL A 75 -10.83 6.88 -7.81
N VAL A 76 -10.19 7.84 -7.14
CA VAL A 76 -9.55 8.98 -7.82
C VAL A 76 -8.15 8.58 -8.28
N ASP A 77 -7.42 7.82 -7.45
CA ASP A 77 -6.06 7.46 -7.79
C ASP A 77 -5.86 6.19 -8.61
N GLY A 78 -6.88 5.34 -8.67
CA GLY A 78 -6.86 4.09 -9.44
C GLY A 78 -6.00 3.01 -8.80
N PHE A 79 -5.65 3.14 -7.53
CA PHE A 79 -4.87 2.13 -6.82
C PHE A 79 -5.82 1.02 -6.37
N PHE A 80 -5.34 -0.22 -6.36
CA PHE A 80 -6.11 -1.29 -5.72
C PHE A 80 -5.93 -1.20 -4.20
N VAL A 81 -6.99 -0.87 -3.46
CA VAL A 81 -6.91 -0.76 -2.00
C VAL A 81 -7.30 -2.11 -1.37
N LYS A 82 -6.36 -2.74 -0.66
CA LYS A 82 -6.60 -3.94 0.13
C LYS A 82 -6.59 -3.57 1.61
N HIS A 83 -7.71 -3.78 2.28
CA HIS A 83 -7.77 -3.67 3.73
C HIS A 83 -7.32 -4.96 4.41
N THR A 84 -6.55 -4.84 5.49
CA THR A 84 -6.13 -5.93 6.38
C THR A 84 -6.32 -5.50 7.84
N ARG A 85 -6.56 -6.45 8.74
CA ARG A 85 -6.83 -6.16 10.16
C ARG A 85 -5.56 -5.88 10.95
N ASP A 86 -4.48 -6.57 10.59
CA ASP A 86 -3.23 -6.57 11.34
C ASP A 86 -2.04 -6.94 10.43
N PRO A 87 -0.79 -6.80 10.91
CA PRO A 87 0.39 -7.18 10.15
C PRO A 87 0.45 -8.66 9.75
N GLN A 88 -0.17 -9.57 10.51
CA GLN A 88 -0.19 -11.00 10.16
C GLN A 88 -1.08 -11.26 8.93
N GLU A 89 -2.22 -10.58 8.84
CA GLU A 89 -3.09 -10.62 7.67
C GLU A 89 -2.42 -9.96 6.45
N SER A 90 -1.70 -8.84 6.65
CA SER A 90 -0.87 -8.23 5.60
C SER A 90 0.18 -9.20 5.06
N ALA A 91 0.93 -9.87 5.93
CA ALA A 91 1.91 -10.87 5.52
C ALA A 91 1.24 -12.05 4.78
N THR A 92 0.07 -12.48 5.23
CA THR A 92 -0.70 -13.54 4.58
C THR A 92 -1.14 -13.12 3.19
N TYR A 93 -1.63 -11.89 3.02
CA TYR A 93 -2.00 -11.34 1.73
C TYR A 93 -0.80 -11.29 0.77
N LEU A 94 0.35 -10.78 1.23
CA LEU A 94 1.58 -10.72 0.43
C LEU A 94 2.07 -12.11 0.01
N ARG A 95 1.99 -13.10 0.90
CA ARG A 95 2.32 -14.50 0.58
C ARG A 95 1.43 -15.05 -0.53
N VAL A 96 0.11 -14.81 -0.46
CA VAL A 96 -0.84 -15.27 -1.48
C VAL A 96 -0.60 -14.55 -2.81
N LEU A 97 -0.43 -13.22 -2.78
CA LEU A 97 -0.11 -12.41 -3.96
C LEU A 97 1.18 -12.90 -4.62
N GLY A 98 2.27 -13.08 -3.86
CA GLY A 98 3.52 -13.60 -4.37
C GLY A 98 3.39 -15.00 -4.99
N GLY A 99 2.60 -15.88 -4.38
CA GLY A 99 2.29 -17.19 -4.94
C GLY A 99 1.49 -17.13 -6.25
N GLN A 100 0.58 -16.17 -6.40
CA GLN A 100 -0.15 -15.94 -7.65
C GLN A 100 0.76 -15.38 -8.74
N LEU A 101 1.62 -14.42 -8.41
CA LEU A 101 2.57 -13.83 -9.36
C LEU A 101 3.56 -14.87 -9.89
N ARG A 102 4.10 -15.73 -9.02
CA ARG A 102 4.97 -16.86 -9.41
C ARG A 102 4.31 -17.92 -10.28
N ARG A 103 2.97 -18.01 -10.30
CA ARG A 103 2.26 -18.92 -11.20
C ARG A 103 1.97 -18.29 -12.56
N ARG A 104 1.97 -16.95 -12.63
CA ARG A 104 1.65 -16.18 -13.83
C ARG A 104 2.88 -15.89 -14.69
N PHE A 105 4.05 -15.77 -14.07
CA PHE A 105 5.34 -15.53 -14.70
C PHE A 105 6.29 -16.66 -14.35
#